data_AF-A0A2U1D949-F1
#
_entry.id   AF-A0A2U1D949-F1
#
_cell.length_a   1.000
_cell.length_b   1.000
_cell.length_c   1.000
_cell.angle_alpha   90.00
_cell.angle_beta   90.00
_cell.angle_gamma   90.00
#
_symmetry.space_group_name_H-M   'P 1'
#
loop_
_entity.id
_entity.type
_entity.pdbx_description
1 polymer ?
#
loop_
_entity_poly.entity_id
_entity_poly.type
_entity_poly.pdbx_seq_one_letter_code
_entity_poly.pdbx_strand_id
1 'polypeptide(L)'
;MNINTYDEMNSHPQSVNFFATLLLRDALLSNLLQTDYHGIAYWAGKELARQFPLDTIEELKQFFQTAGLGDLDISRQSSTEQIWLLKGPLVRQRLDLNRQADFNLETGFLAQQLENQVGAIAEGSYVIKNHSRRVVINILTDLDHPLNVDNPSEEVARRDTFLKKANDQAQQQAEADLPSESTSFTSPIQQTQPVDQNFLNNSTSPTFQSQAASSSHTASTSMPHSEVATESITNSLLAFQFDNEADFQSNSTH
;
A
#
# COMPACT_ATOMS: atom_id res chain seq x y z
N MET A 1 -16.53 7.35 -16.23
CA MET A 1 -15.95 8.35 -17.17
C MET A 1 -15.84 7.68 -18.54
N ASN A 2 -15.98 8.38 -19.67
CA ASN A 2 -15.83 7.74 -21.00
C ASN A 2 -14.34 7.65 -21.34
N ILE A 3 -13.89 6.60 -22.05
CA ILE A 3 -12.50 6.42 -22.49
C ILE A 3 -11.98 7.63 -23.29
N ASN A 4 -12.85 8.31 -24.05
CA ASN A 4 -12.52 9.54 -24.77
C ASN A 4 -12.09 10.69 -23.83
N THR A 5 -12.58 10.70 -22.58
CA THR A 5 -12.20 11.70 -21.57
C THR A 5 -10.77 11.50 -21.07
N TYR A 6 -10.25 10.27 -21.07
CA TYR A 6 -8.86 9.98 -20.72
C TYR A 6 -7.89 10.57 -21.76
N ASP A 7 -8.20 10.39 -23.04
CA ASP A 7 -7.42 10.95 -24.15
C ASP A 7 -7.41 12.48 -24.09
N GLU A 8 -8.55 13.10 -23.74
CA GLU A 8 -8.63 14.54 -23.49
C GLU A 8 -7.75 14.98 -22.31
N MET A 9 -7.76 14.24 -21.20
CA MET A 9 -6.92 14.54 -20.02
C MET A 9 -5.43 14.41 -20.32
N ASN A 10 -5.04 13.49 -21.22
CA ASN A 10 -3.64 13.24 -21.59
C ASN A 10 -3.17 13.99 -22.83
N SER A 11 -4.05 14.72 -23.51
CA SER A 11 -3.74 15.46 -24.74
C SER A 11 -2.68 16.55 -24.58
N HIS A 12 -2.38 16.95 -23.34
CA HIS A 12 -1.38 17.97 -23.03
C HIS A 12 -0.29 17.38 -22.12
N PRO A 13 1.01 17.46 -22.50
CA PRO A 13 2.08 16.97 -21.66
C PRO A 13 2.13 17.76 -20.36
N GLN A 14 1.66 17.15 -19.27
CA GLN A 14 1.73 17.71 -17.92
C GLN A 14 3.00 17.21 -17.22
N SER A 15 3.72 18.09 -16.54
CA SER A 15 4.73 17.66 -15.59
C SER A 15 4.04 17.09 -14.36
N VAL A 16 4.28 15.82 -14.04
CA VAL A 16 3.70 15.19 -12.84
C VAL A 16 4.30 15.83 -11.59
N ASN A 17 3.50 16.64 -10.88
CA ASN A 17 3.89 17.20 -9.59
C ASN A 17 3.63 16.17 -8.49
N PHE A 18 4.67 15.45 -8.08
CA PHE A 18 4.56 14.45 -7.01
C PHE A 18 4.05 15.01 -5.68
N PHE A 19 4.33 16.28 -5.36
CA PHE A 19 3.85 16.87 -4.10
C PHE A 19 2.32 16.87 -4.00
N ALA A 20 1.61 17.18 -5.09
CA ALA A 20 0.15 17.18 -5.09
C ALA A 20 -0.40 15.78 -4.81
N THR A 21 0.16 14.75 -5.44
CA THR A 21 -0.21 13.34 -5.21
C THR A 21 0.06 12.94 -3.76
N LEU A 22 1.24 13.23 -3.22
CA LEU A 22 1.59 12.91 -1.83
C LEU A 22 0.66 13.63 -0.84
N LEU A 23 0.35 14.89 -1.08
CA LEU A 23 -0.52 15.68 -0.22
C LEU A 23 -1.94 15.11 -0.18
N LEU A 24 -2.52 14.82 -1.36
CA LEU A 24 -3.88 14.29 -1.42
C LEU A 24 -3.94 12.85 -0.93
N ARG A 25 -3.03 11.99 -1.38
CA ARG A 25 -3.07 10.56 -1.09
C ARG A 25 -2.51 10.21 0.28
N ASP A 26 -1.25 10.55 0.52
CA ASP A 26 -0.51 10.09 1.70
C ASP A 26 -0.76 10.96 2.93
N ALA A 27 -1.22 12.21 2.78
CA ALA A 27 -1.61 13.05 3.90
C ALA A 27 -3.14 13.13 4.07
N LEU A 28 -3.87 13.66 3.09
CA LEU A 28 -5.31 13.93 3.24
C LEU A 28 -6.15 12.64 3.30
N LEU A 29 -6.07 11.78 2.29
CA LEU A 29 -6.89 10.56 2.24
C LEU A 29 -6.55 9.60 3.39
N SER A 30 -5.27 9.42 3.71
CA SER A 30 -4.86 8.64 4.88
C SER A 30 -5.44 9.19 6.19
N ASN A 31 -5.48 10.51 6.36
CA ASN A 31 -6.06 11.13 7.56
C ASN A 31 -7.59 11.00 7.62
N LEU A 32 -8.28 11.12 6.49
CA LEU A 32 -9.74 11.04 6.42
C LEU A 32 -10.26 9.61 6.63
N LEU A 33 -9.58 8.62 6.03
CA LEU A 33 -10.03 7.23 6.01
C LEU A 33 -9.46 6.39 7.16
N GLN A 34 -8.40 6.85 7.81
CA GLN A 34 -7.81 6.25 9.02
C GLN A 34 -7.60 4.73 8.86
N THR A 35 -8.22 3.91 9.70
CA THR A 35 -8.08 2.45 9.73
C THR A 35 -8.59 1.77 8.46
N ASP A 36 -9.55 2.38 7.77
CA ASP A 36 -10.16 1.81 6.57
C ASP A 36 -9.40 2.16 5.29
N TYR A 37 -8.38 3.04 5.39
CA TYR A 37 -7.64 3.56 4.25
C TYR A 37 -7.10 2.45 3.34
N HIS A 38 -6.51 1.40 3.91
CA HIS A 38 -5.92 0.29 3.14
C HIS A 38 -6.96 -0.45 2.28
N GLY A 39 -8.09 -0.84 2.89
CA GLY A 39 -9.16 -1.56 2.22
C GLY A 39 -9.87 -0.70 1.18
N ILE A 40 -10.14 0.57 1.51
CA ILE A 40 -10.77 1.52 0.59
C ILE A 40 -9.84 1.83 -0.59
N ALA A 41 -8.53 2.01 -0.36
CA ALA A 41 -7.57 2.22 -1.42
C ALA A 41 -7.51 1.03 -2.38
N TYR A 42 -7.53 -0.21 -1.85
CA TYR A 42 -7.58 -1.42 -2.67
C TYR A 42 -8.83 -1.46 -3.56
N TRP A 43 -10.00 -1.23 -2.96
CA TRP A 43 -11.26 -1.19 -3.70
C TRP A 43 -11.27 -0.06 -4.74
N ALA A 44 -10.78 1.12 -4.39
CA ALA A 44 -10.69 2.25 -5.30
C ALA A 44 -9.79 1.94 -6.50
N GLY A 45 -8.71 1.17 -6.28
CA GLY A 45 -7.85 0.65 -7.35
C GLY A 45 -8.62 -0.23 -8.32
N LYS A 46 -9.39 -1.19 -7.80
CA LYS A 46 -10.25 -2.05 -8.62
C LYS A 46 -11.28 -1.21 -9.39
N GLU A 47 -11.92 -0.26 -8.73
CA GLU A 47 -12.92 0.59 -9.36
C GLU A 47 -12.34 1.46 -10.49
N LEU A 48 -11.14 2.03 -10.28
CA LEU A 48 -10.43 2.73 -11.35
C LEU A 48 -10.14 1.82 -12.55
N ALA A 49 -9.68 0.60 -12.32
CA ALA A 49 -9.40 -0.33 -13.41
C ALA A 49 -10.64 -0.71 -14.24
N ARG A 50 -11.84 -0.71 -13.64
CA ARG A 50 -13.10 -0.91 -14.40
C ARG A 50 -13.41 0.28 -15.32
N GLN A 51 -13.02 1.48 -14.92
CA GLN A 51 -13.24 2.70 -15.69
C GLN A 51 -12.18 2.91 -16.78
N PHE A 52 -10.99 2.34 -16.60
CA PHE A 52 -9.87 2.41 -17.53
C PHE A 52 -9.39 1.01 -17.90
N PRO A 53 -10.17 0.21 -18.66
CA PRO A 53 -9.71 -1.11 -19.11
C PRO A 53 -8.49 -0.94 -20.04
N LEU A 54 -7.44 -1.73 -19.82
CA LEU A 54 -6.22 -1.69 -20.61
C LEU A 54 -5.93 -3.08 -21.19
N ASP A 55 -5.59 -3.13 -22.48
CA ASP A 55 -5.48 -4.39 -23.22
C ASP A 55 -4.05 -4.94 -23.20
N THR A 56 -3.05 -4.07 -23.04
CA THR A 56 -1.63 -4.44 -23.13
C THR A 56 -0.82 -4.07 -21.89
N ILE A 57 0.29 -4.78 -21.70
CA ILE A 57 1.26 -4.48 -20.63
C ILE A 57 1.86 -3.09 -20.84
N GLU A 58 2.15 -2.70 -22.08
CA GLU A 58 2.69 -1.41 -22.43
C GLU A 58 1.73 -0.27 -22.07
N GLU A 59 0.44 -0.40 -22.36
CA GLU A 59 -0.59 0.55 -21.93
C GLU A 59 -0.68 0.65 -20.42
N LEU A 60 -0.61 -0.49 -19.71
CA LEU A 60 -0.60 -0.53 -18.25
C LEU A 60 0.60 0.21 -17.66
N LYS A 61 1.80 0.00 -18.21
CA LYS A 61 3.01 0.75 -17.80
C LYS A 61 2.88 2.24 -18.07
N GLN A 62 2.37 2.62 -19.25
CA GLN A 62 2.15 4.01 -19.63
C GLN A 62 1.12 4.68 -18.73
N PHE A 63 0.04 3.98 -18.39
CA PHE A 63 -0.99 4.47 -17.46
C PHE A 63 -0.37 4.76 -16.09
N PHE A 64 0.41 3.82 -15.53
CA PHE A 64 1.06 4.01 -14.22
C PHE A 64 2.00 5.23 -14.19
N GLN A 65 2.74 5.46 -15.27
CA GLN A 65 3.60 6.63 -15.38
C GLN A 65 2.79 7.92 -15.48
N THR A 66 1.78 7.94 -16.35
CA THR A 66 0.96 9.13 -16.63
C THR A 66 0.09 9.52 -15.43
N ALA A 67 -0.50 8.53 -14.75
CA ALA A 67 -1.29 8.71 -13.54
C ALA A 67 -0.45 9.04 -12.30
N GLY A 68 0.89 9.02 -12.41
CA GLY A 68 1.77 9.23 -11.27
C GLY A 68 1.62 8.17 -10.19
N LEU A 69 1.53 6.89 -10.58
CA LEU A 69 1.52 5.74 -9.68
C LEU A 69 2.92 5.10 -9.55
N GLY A 70 3.78 5.34 -10.53
CA GLY A 70 5.19 4.93 -10.52
C GLY A 70 5.62 4.27 -11.82
N ASP A 71 6.84 3.75 -11.84
CA ASP A 71 7.37 2.96 -12.93
C ASP A 71 7.08 1.48 -12.68
N LEU A 72 6.33 0.86 -13.59
CA LEU A 72 5.89 -0.53 -13.48
C LEU A 72 6.67 -1.44 -14.43
N ASP A 73 7.14 -2.58 -13.93
CA ASP A 73 7.75 -3.63 -14.74
C ASP A 73 7.22 -5.01 -14.34
N ILE A 74 7.07 -5.91 -15.32
CA ILE A 74 6.69 -7.29 -15.04
C ILE A 74 7.94 -8.15 -14.88
N SER A 75 8.01 -8.92 -13.80
CA SER A 75 9.10 -9.86 -13.52
C SER A 75 8.72 -11.30 -13.87
N ARG A 76 7.45 -11.66 -13.73
CA ARG A 76 6.93 -12.99 -14.04
C ARG A 76 5.49 -12.86 -14.52
N GLN A 77 5.15 -13.65 -15.53
CA GLN A 77 3.79 -13.76 -16.03
C GLN A 77 3.47 -15.23 -16.31
N SER A 78 2.37 -15.71 -15.76
CA SER A 78 1.80 -17.02 -16.03
C SER A 78 0.27 -16.90 -16.03
N SER A 79 -0.42 -18.01 -16.26
CA SER A 79 -1.89 -18.02 -16.25
C SER A 79 -2.49 -17.87 -14.85
N THR A 80 -1.75 -18.21 -13.79
CA THR A 80 -2.24 -18.20 -12.39
C THR A 80 -1.53 -17.18 -11.49
N GLU A 81 -0.42 -16.61 -11.95
CA GLU A 81 0.42 -15.69 -11.17
C GLU A 81 1.06 -14.63 -12.07
N GLN A 82 1.03 -13.37 -11.63
CA GLN A 82 1.85 -12.29 -12.16
C GLN A 82 2.62 -11.59 -11.04
N ILE A 83 3.93 -11.37 -11.25
CA ILE A 83 4.78 -10.63 -10.32
C ILE A 83 5.23 -9.34 -10.99
N TRP A 84 4.88 -8.22 -10.36
CA TRP A 84 5.18 -6.87 -10.81
C TRP A 84 6.17 -6.18 -9.87
N LEU A 85 6.98 -5.31 -10.45
CA LEU A 85 7.93 -4.44 -9.76
C LEU A 85 7.50 -3.00 -9.94
N LEU A 86 7.14 -2.35 -8.85
CA LEU A 86 6.79 -0.93 -8.82
C LEU A 86 7.95 -0.14 -8.20
N LYS A 87 8.46 0.83 -8.95
CA LYS A 87 9.65 1.64 -8.62
C LYS A 87 9.51 3.07 -9.15
N GLY A 88 10.62 3.81 -9.14
CA GLY A 88 10.68 5.15 -9.71
C GLY A 88 10.79 6.25 -8.65
N PRO A 89 10.93 7.52 -9.08
CA PRO A 89 11.11 8.66 -8.17
C PRO A 89 10.02 8.79 -7.11
N LEU A 90 8.74 8.72 -7.50
CA LEU A 90 7.61 8.85 -6.58
C LEU A 90 7.61 7.73 -5.52
N VAL A 91 7.74 6.48 -5.95
CA VAL A 91 7.76 5.31 -5.05
C VAL A 91 8.91 5.42 -4.06
N ARG A 92 10.11 5.82 -4.52
CA ARG A 92 11.26 6.06 -3.63
C ARG A 92 10.95 7.15 -2.61
N GLN A 93 10.39 8.27 -3.04
CA GLN A 93 10.03 9.37 -2.15
C GLN A 93 9.00 8.94 -1.10
N ARG A 94 7.95 8.20 -1.50
CA ARG A 94 6.96 7.63 -0.58
C ARG A 94 7.61 6.71 0.45
N LEU A 95 8.49 5.82 0.01
CA LEU A 95 9.20 4.89 0.89
C LEU A 95 10.26 5.54 1.79
N ASP A 96 10.82 6.67 1.38
CA ASP A 96 11.76 7.43 2.20
C ASP A 96 11.05 8.29 3.26
N LEU A 97 9.83 8.77 2.97
CA LEU A 97 8.97 9.45 3.94
C LEU A 97 8.29 8.46 4.90
N ASN A 98 7.84 7.31 4.40
CA ASN A 98 7.17 6.27 5.17
C ASN A 98 7.58 4.87 4.64
N ARG A 99 8.37 4.15 5.45
CA ARG A 99 8.85 2.78 5.13
C ARG A 99 7.73 1.73 5.07
N GLN A 100 6.53 2.09 5.53
CA GLN A 100 5.30 1.29 5.49
C GLN A 100 4.22 1.99 4.66
N ALA A 101 4.61 2.81 3.67
CA ALA A 101 3.66 3.44 2.76
C ALA A 101 2.74 2.41 2.07
N ASP A 102 1.50 2.84 1.80
CA ASP A 102 0.47 1.98 1.23
C ASP A 102 0.57 1.90 -0.30
N PHE A 103 0.41 0.69 -0.85
CA PHE A 103 0.35 0.44 -2.29
C PHE A 103 -0.87 -0.40 -2.69
N ASN A 104 -1.94 -0.35 -1.88
CA ASN A 104 -3.17 -1.09 -2.13
C ASN A 104 -3.91 -0.56 -3.36
N LEU A 105 -3.88 0.75 -3.61
CA LEU A 105 -4.45 1.36 -4.82
C LEU A 105 -3.88 0.72 -6.10
N GLU A 106 -2.56 0.64 -6.22
CA GLU A 106 -1.89 0.04 -7.37
C GLU A 106 -2.15 -1.46 -7.45
N THR A 107 -2.15 -2.14 -6.31
CA THR A 107 -2.37 -3.59 -6.23
C THR A 107 -3.79 -3.96 -6.67
N GLY A 108 -4.81 -3.24 -6.20
CA GLY A 108 -6.20 -3.44 -6.60
C GLY A 108 -6.43 -3.13 -8.08
N PHE A 109 -5.78 -2.09 -8.60
CA PHE A 109 -5.84 -1.78 -10.03
C PHE A 109 -5.31 -2.93 -10.87
N LEU A 110 -4.11 -3.45 -10.56
CA LEU A 110 -3.51 -4.59 -11.28
C LEU A 110 -4.35 -5.86 -11.18
N ALA A 111 -4.89 -6.15 -9.99
CA ALA A 111 -5.76 -7.30 -9.78
C ALA A 111 -7.00 -7.23 -10.69
N GLN A 112 -7.69 -6.09 -10.73
CA GLN A 112 -8.88 -5.96 -11.56
C GLN A 112 -8.57 -5.93 -13.06
N GLN A 113 -7.44 -5.36 -13.51
CA GLN A 113 -7.04 -5.46 -14.91
C GLN A 113 -6.88 -6.92 -15.33
N LEU A 114 -6.24 -7.74 -14.50
CA LEU A 114 -6.07 -9.15 -14.78
C LEU A 114 -7.40 -9.92 -14.73
N GLU A 115 -8.26 -9.63 -13.75
CA GLU A 115 -9.61 -10.19 -13.64
C GLU A 115 -10.42 -9.94 -14.92
N ASN A 116 -10.35 -8.72 -15.48
CA ASN A 116 -11.02 -8.36 -16.73
C ASN A 116 -10.45 -9.12 -17.94
N GLN A 117 -9.13 -9.29 -18.02
CA GLN A 117 -8.45 -9.94 -19.14
C GLN A 117 -8.67 -11.46 -19.16
N VAL A 118 -8.71 -12.08 -17.98
CA VAL A 118 -8.80 -13.56 -17.84
C VAL A 118 -10.24 -14.03 -17.66
N GLY A 119 -11.13 -13.20 -17.13
CA GLY A 119 -12.51 -13.59 -16.82
C GLY A 119 -12.62 -14.50 -15.59
N ALA A 120 -11.67 -14.40 -14.67
CA ALA A 120 -11.60 -15.18 -13.43
C ALA A 120 -11.16 -14.30 -12.27
N ILE A 121 -11.54 -14.63 -11.03
CA ILE A 121 -11.19 -13.84 -9.85
C ILE A 121 -9.67 -13.69 -9.77
N ALA A 122 -9.22 -12.44 -9.61
CA ALA A 122 -7.82 -12.14 -9.34
C ALA A 122 -7.67 -11.27 -8.08
N GLU A 123 -6.70 -11.61 -7.25
CA GLU A 123 -6.40 -10.89 -6.02
C GLU A 123 -4.91 -10.60 -5.91
N GLY A 124 -4.60 -9.43 -5.35
CA GLY A 124 -3.24 -8.94 -5.25
C GLY A 124 -2.78 -8.75 -3.80
N SER A 125 -1.48 -8.92 -3.60
CA SER A 125 -0.76 -8.54 -2.38
C SER A 125 0.54 -7.83 -2.77
N TYR A 126 1.17 -7.14 -1.84
CA TYR A 126 2.47 -6.52 -2.10
C TYR A 126 3.44 -6.63 -0.92
N VAL A 127 4.73 -6.59 -1.25
CA VAL A 127 5.83 -6.57 -0.29
C VAL A 127 6.76 -5.40 -0.61
N ILE A 128 7.05 -4.58 0.40
CA ILE A 128 8.01 -3.48 0.28
C ILE A 128 9.43 -4.03 0.46
N LYS A 129 10.28 -3.84 -0.55
CA LYS A 129 11.72 -4.16 -0.49
C LYS A 129 12.52 -2.89 -0.19
N ASN A 130 12.55 -2.51 1.10
CA ASN A 130 13.10 -1.25 1.61
C ASN A 130 14.55 -0.95 1.14
N HIS A 131 15.46 -1.94 1.18
CA HIS A 131 16.85 -1.75 0.74
C HIS A 131 16.96 -1.25 -0.71
N SER A 132 16.12 -1.79 -1.59
CA SER A 132 16.06 -1.42 -3.01
C SER A 132 15.05 -0.31 -3.31
N ARG A 133 14.33 0.21 -2.31
CA ARG A 133 13.23 1.19 -2.44
C ARG A 133 12.29 0.88 -3.61
N ARG A 134 11.78 -0.35 -3.63
CA ARG A 134 10.81 -0.84 -4.61
C ARG A 134 9.75 -1.68 -3.92
N VAL A 135 8.63 -1.86 -4.61
CA VAL A 135 7.52 -2.69 -4.17
C VAL A 135 7.40 -3.86 -5.13
N VAL A 136 7.24 -5.05 -4.59
CA VAL A 136 6.94 -6.26 -5.36
C VAL A 136 5.45 -6.54 -5.17
N ILE A 137 4.69 -6.52 -6.25
CA ILE A 137 3.25 -6.79 -6.24
C ILE A 137 3.04 -8.18 -6.83
N ASN A 138 2.32 -9.05 -6.12
CA ASN A 138 1.95 -10.38 -6.59
C ASN A 138 0.45 -10.44 -6.83
N ILE A 139 0.04 -10.83 -8.03
CA ILE A 139 -1.37 -11.05 -8.40
C ILE A 139 -1.56 -12.53 -8.68
N LEU A 140 -2.51 -13.14 -7.97
CA LEU A 140 -2.91 -14.53 -8.14
C LEU A 140 -4.28 -14.61 -8.79
N THR A 141 -4.50 -15.64 -9.61
CA THR A 141 -5.76 -15.84 -10.34
C THR A 141 -6.33 -17.22 -10.05
N ASP A 142 -7.64 -17.29 -9.78
CA ASP A 142 -8.39 -18.52 -9.58
C ASP A 142 -9.00 -19.01 -10.89
N LEU A 143 -8.23 -19.75 -11.69
CA LEU A 143 -8.69 -20.28 -12.99
C LEU A 143 -9.72 -21.41 -12.86
N ASP A 144 -9.85 -22.03 -11.69
CA ASP A 144 -10.79 -23.13 -11.49
C ASP A 144 -12.24 -22.64 -11.46
N HIS A 145 -12.44 -21.33 -11.25
CA HIS A 145 -13.74 -20.69 -11.11
C HIS A 145 -13.83 -19.43 -12.00
N PRO A 146 -14.22 -19.58 -13.27
CA PRO A 146 -14.54 -18.43 -14.12
C PRO A 146 -15.65 -17.58 -13.49
N LEU A 147 -15.57 -16.27 -13.69
CA LEU A 147 -16.56 -15.32 -13.18
C LEU A 147 -17.96 -15.67 -13.72
N ASN A 148 -18.93 -15.81 -12.82
CA ASN A 148 -20.32 -16.02 -13.17
C ASN A 148 -21.20 -14.83 -12.77
N VAL A 149 -21.75 -14.14 -13.77
CA VAL A 149 -22.59 -12.94 -13.58
C VAL A 149 -23.98 -13.30 -13.00
N ASP A 150 -24.40 -14.55 -13.11
CA ASP A 150 -25.74 -14.99 -12.70
C ASP A 150 -25.87 -15.18 -11.18
N ASN A 151 -24.76 -15.22 -10.42
CA ASN A 151 -24.78 -15.39 -8.97
C ASN A 151 -23.77 -14.49 -8.20
N PRO A 152 -24.06 -13.18 -8.05
CA PRO A 152 -23.14 -12.22 -7.44
C PRO A 152 -22.76 -12.53 -5.99
N SER A 153 -23.69 -13.09 -5.20
CA SER A 153 -23.44 -13.38 -3.77
C SER A 153 -22.43 -14.51 -3.56
N GLU A 154 -22.46 -15.53 -4.43
CA GLU A 154 -21.49 -16.63 -4.39
C GLU A 154 -20.09 -16.14 -4.78
N GLU A 155 -19.99 -15.27 -5.79
CA GLU A 155 -18.73 -14.67 -6.21
C GLU A 155 -18.08 -13.81 -5.11
N VAL A 156 -18.89 -13.05 -4.35
CA VAL A 156 -18.40 -12.29 -3.20
C VAL A 156 -17.80 -13.22 -2.13
N ALA A 157 -18.50 -14.28 -1.75
CA ALA A 157 -18.02 -15.22 -0.74
C ALA A 157 -16.75 -15.98 -1.18
N ARG A 158 -16.67 -16.32 -2.47
CA ARG A 158 -15.47 -16.91 -3.08
C ARG A 158 -14.30 -15.96 -3.03
N ARG A 159 -14.53 -14.68 -3.36
CA ARG A 159 -13.49 -13.66 -3.34
C ARG A 159 -12.89 -13.47 -1.96
N ASP A 160 -13.71 -13.44 -0.92
CA ASP A 160 -13.25 -13.38 0.47
C ASP A 160 -12.37 -14.58 0.83
N THR A 161 -12.79 -15.79 0.40
CA THR A 161 -12.05 -17.02 0.64
C THR A 161 -10.69 -17.01 -0.09
N PHE A 162 -10.68 -16.56 -1.34
CA PHE A 162 -9.47 -16.51 -2.16
C PHE A 162 -8.49 -15.44 -1.65
N LEU A 163 -8.99 -14.27 -1.24
CA LEU A 163 -8.17 -13.19 -0.67
C LEU A 163 -7.43 -13.65 0.58
N LYS A 164 -8.11 -14.41 1.46
CA LYS A 164 -7.47 -15.01 2.64
C LYS A 164 -6.31 -15.92 2.26
N LYS A 165 -6.52 -16.82 1.29
CA LYS A 165 -5.50 -17.74 0.80
C LYS A 165 -4.30 -17.02 0.18
N ALA A 166 -4.55 -15.97 -0.61
CA ALA A 166 -3.50 -15.16 -1.23
C ALA A 166 -2.63 -14.46 -0.17
N ASN A 167 -3.25 -13.92 0.87
CA ASN A 167 -2.54 -13.28 1.99
C ASN A 167 -1.70 -14.29 2.80
N ASP A 168 -2.24 -15.46 3.10
CA ASP A 168 -1.51 -16.50 3.83
C ASP A 168 -0.24 -16.93 3.04
N GLN A 169 -0.33 -17.02 1.72
CA GLN A 169 0.81 -17.32 0.86
C GLN A 169 1.85 -16.19 0.84
N ALA A 170 1.41 -14.93 0.79
CA ALA A 170 2.30 -13.77 0.83
C ALA A 170 3.06 -13.68 2.16
N GLN A 171 2.41 -13.99 3.29
CA GLN A 171 3.03 -14.01 4.61
C GLN A 171 4.08 -15.13 4.73
N GLN A 172 3.76 -16.35 4.27
CA GLN A 172 4.72 -17.47 4.27
C GLN A 172 5.96 -17.17 3.42
N GLN A 173 5.80 -16.48 2.29
CA GLN A 173 6.93 -16.06 1.46
C GLN A 173 7.75 -14.94 2.12
N ALA A 174 7.12 -14.03 2.85
CA ALA A 174 7.82 -12.98 3.60
C ALA A 174 8.61 -13.54 4.78
N GLU A 175 8.07 -14.57 5.48
CA GLU A 175 8.75 -15.27 6.57
C GLU A 175 9.95 -16.11 6.10
N ALA A 176 9.86 -16.71 4.92
CA ALA A 176 10.96 -17.49 4.33
C ALA A 176 12.16 -16.64 3.87
N ASP A 177 11.97 -15.32 3.68
CA ASP A 177 13.00 -14.35 3.26
C ASP A 177 13.74 -13.71 4.46
N LEU A 178 13.42 -14.08 5.71
CA LEU A 178 14.16 -13.67 6.91
C LEU A 178 15.43 -14.54 7.10
N PRO A 179 16.63 -13.95 7.32
CA PRO A 179 17.81 -14.73 7.66
C PRO A 179 17.60 -15.39 9.03
N SER A 180 17.85 -16.69 9.09
CA SER A 180 17.84 -17.49 10.31
C SER A 180 18.96 -17.02 11.26
N GLU A 181 18.70 -16.04 12.12
CA GLU A 181 19.58 -15.75 13.25
C GLU A 181 19.22 -16.65 14.44
N SER A 182 20.03 -17.69 14.64
CA SER A 182 20.34 -18.15 15.98
C SER A 182 21.82 -18.53 16.04
N THR A 183 22.60 -17.79 16.83
CA THR A 183 23.57 -18.34 17.78
C THR A 183 24.11 -17.22 18.67
N SER A 184 23.68 -17.29 19.93
CA SER A 184 24.39 -16.88 21.16
C SER A 184 25.71 -16.10 21.01
N PHE A 185 25.69 -14.82 21.34
CA PHE A 185 26.88 -14.10 21.81
C PHE A 185 26.74 -13.73 23.28
N THR A 186 27.38 -14.55 24.11
CA THR A 186 27.80 -14.24 25.47
C THR A 186 28.70 -13.01 25.45
N SER A 187 28.35 -11.97 26.21
CA SER A 187 29.17 -10.77 26.36
C SER A 187 30.44 -11.05 27.18
N PRO A 188 31.63 -10.62 26.74
CA PRO A 188 32.77 -10.44 27.63
C PRO A 188 32.80 -9.01 28.19
N ILE A 189 32.85 -8.93 29.51
CA ILE A 189 33.24 -7.74 30.28
C ILE A 189 34.66 -7.34 29.86
N GLN A 190 34.88 -6.08 29.46
CA GLN A 190 36.22 -5.51 29.42
C GLN A 190 36.28 -4.15 30.14
N GLN A 191 36.91 -4.25 31.30
CA GLN A 191 37.59 -3.30 32.16
C GLN A 191 37.96 -1.93 31.57
N THR A 192 37.61 -0.91 32.34
CA THR A 192 38.12 0.47 32.33
C THR A 192 39.63 0.55 32.58
N GLN A 193 40.33 1.44 31.88
CA GLN A 193 41.59 2.08 32.31
C GLN A 193 41.70 3.52 31.73
N PRO A 194 42.48 4.42 32.37
CA PRO A 194 42.14 5.83 32.54
C PRO A 194 42.64 6.75 31.41
N VAL A 195 42.03 7.94 31.35
CA VAL A 195 42.35 9.05 30.44
C VAL A 195 43.41 9.96 31.07
N ASP A 196 44.53 10.15 30.37
CA ASP A 196 45.56 11.14 30.73
C ASP A 196 45.18 12.56 30.29
N GLN A 197 45.57 13.52 31.14
CA GLN A 197 45.21 14.94 31.09
C GLN A 197 46.14 15.80 30.21
N ASN A 198 45.53 16.90 29.73
CA ASN A 198 46.10 18.21 29.39
C ASN A 198 46.81 18.41 28.04
N PHE A 199 46.19 19.22 27.17
CA PHE A 199 46.78 20.47 26.66
C PHE A 199 45.68 21.52 26.35
N LEU A 200 45.80 22.67 27.03
CA LEU A 200 45.16 24.00 26.87
C LEU A 200 45.32 24.57 25.42
N ASN A 201 44.66 25.61 24.88
CA ASN A 201 43.63 26.58 25.28
C ASN A 201 43.21 27.41 24.03
N ASN A 202 42.03 28.04 24.12
CA ASN A 202 41.56 29.35 23.58
C ASN A 202 40.22 29.23 22.82
N SER A 203 39.09 29.64 23.43
CA SER A 203 38.48 31.00 23.41
C SER A 203 37.87 31.30 22.03
N THR A 204 36.57 31.51 21.81
CA THR A 204 35.52 32.26 22.55
C THR A 204 34.11 31.87 22.07
N SER A 205 33.13 31.81 22.98
CA SER A 205 31.68 31.80 22.71
C SER A 205 31.08 33.23 22.80
N PRO A 206 29.80 33.41 22.43
CA PRO A 206 28.73 33.47 23.45
C PRO A 206 27.53 32.57 23.03
N THR A 207 27.08 31.60 23.84
CA THR A 207 26.19 31.68 25.01
C THR A 207 24.87 32.42 24.77
N PHE A 208 23.79 31.63 24.65
CA PHE A 208 22.51 31.90 25.31
C PHE A 208 22.08 30.64 26.06
N GLN A 209 21.99 30.76 27.39
CA GLN A 209 21.46 29.79 28.35
C GLN A 209 19.92 29.89 28.38
N SER A 210 19.21 28.78 28.27
CA SER A 210 18.65 27.95 29.36
C SER A 210 17.33 28.47 29.93
N GLN A 211 16.31 27.63 29.86
CA GLN A 211 15.53 27.26 31.05
C GLN A 211 15.03 25.82 30.91
N ALA A 212 15.43 25.00 31.88
CA ALA A 212 14.96 23.64 32.09
C ALA A 212 13.74 23.68 33.03
N ALA A 213 12.78 22.78 32.78
CA ALA A 213 11.87 22.30 33.81
C ALA A 213 11.85 20.76 33.74
N SER A 214 12.29 20.16 34.83
CA SER A 214 12.28 18.74 35.14
C SER A 214 10.92 18.31 35.69
N SER A 215 10.36 17.21 35.18
CA SER A 215 9.53 16.32 35.99
C SER A 215 9.57 14.90 35.42
N SER A 216 10.07 14.00 36.24
CA SER A 216 10.01 12.55 36.11
C SER A 216 8.59 12.02 36.20
N HIS A 217 8.17 11.17 35.27
CA HIS A 217 7.24 10.08 35.57
C HIS A 217 7.55 8.85 34.73
N THR A 218 7.80 7.77 35.45
CA THR A 218 7.85 6.38 35.00
C THR A 218 6.46 5.92 34.55
N ALA A 219 6.35 5.37 33.34
CA ALA A 219 5.28 4.43 33.00
C ALA A 219 5.79 3.48 31.92
N SER A 220 6.06 2.24 32.33
CA SER A 220 6.14 1.10 31.42
C SER A 220 4.81 0.99 30.67
N THR A 221 4.84 1.04 29.36
CA THR A 221 3.71 0.61 28.53
C THR A 221 4.26 -0.29 27.44
N SER A 222 3.98 -1.57 27.62
CA SER A 222 4.10 -2.62 26.61
C SER A 222 3.32 -2.20 25.37
N MET A 223 4.02 -2.09 24.23
CA MET A 223 3.42 -1.99 22.91
C MET A 223 2.61 -3.27 22.64
N PRO A 224 1.36 -3.19 22.14
CA PRO A 224 0.69 -4.36 21.61
C PRO A 224 1.34 -4.73 20.27
N HIS A 225 1.45 -6.03 20.04
CA HIS A 225 1.83 -6.63 18.76
C HIS A 225 0.97 -6.07 17.62
N SER A 226 1.58 -5.92 16.45
CA SER A 226 0.94 -5.59 15.19
C SER A 226 -0.16 -6.61 14.88
N GLU A 227 -1.39 -6.25 15.22
CA GLU A 227 -2.60 -6.96 14.82
C GLU A 227 -2.89 -6.56 13.37
N VAL A 228 -2.81 -7.54 12.47
CA VAL A 228 -3.22 -7.39 11.07
C VAL A 228 -4.70 -7.04 11.09
N ALA A 229 -5.05 -5.83 10.64
CA ALA A 229 -6.43 -5.36 10.57
C ALA A 229 -7.21 -6.23 9.57
N THR A 230 -7.85 -7.29 10.08
CA THR A 230 -8.83 -8.10 9.37
C THR A 230 -10.20 -7.81 9.94
N GLU A 231 -10.73 -6.62 9.66
CA GLU A 231 -12.18 -6.48 9.60
C GLU A 231 -12.59 -6.67 8.13
N SER A 232 -13.57 -7.54 7.91
CA SER A 232 -14.07 -7.92 6.59
C SER A 232 -14.50 -6.66 5.84
N ILE A 233 -13.68 -6.26 4.86
CA ILE A 233 -13.90 -5.13 3.93
C ILE A 233 -15.31 -5.18 3.34
N THR A 234 -15.86 -6.38 3.18
CA THR A 234 -17.20 -6.67 2.65
C THR A 234 -18.33 -6.14 3.54
N ASN A 235 -18.21 -6.19 4.86
CA ASN A 235 -19.25 -5.71 5.78
C ASN A 235 -19.30 -4.17 5.84
N SER A 236 -18.14 -3.51 5.76
CA SER A 236 -18.06 -2.04 5.69
C SER A 236 -18.52 -1.50 4.32
N LEU A 237 -18.28 -2.24 3.23
CA LEU A 237 -18.77 -1.89 1.88
C LEU A 237 -20.27 -2.07 1.69
N LEU A 238 -20.88 -3.11 2.28
CA LEU A 238 -22.34 -3.25 2.31
C LEU A 238 -22.99 -2.05 3.02
N ALA A 239 -22.42 -1.58 4.14
CA ALA A 239 -22.92 -0.41 4.86
C ALA A 239 -22.90 0.87 4.00
N PHE A 240 -21.83 1.13 3.24
CA PHE A 240 -21.75 2.27 2.31
C PHE A 240 -22.70 2.14 1.11
N GLN A 241 -23.08 0.93 0.72
CA GLN A 241 -23.98 0.68 -0.40
C GLN A 241 -25.47 0.82 -0.01
N PHE A 242 -25.82 0.58 1.27
CA PHE A 242 -27.20 0.74 1.78
C PHE A 242 -27.59 2.20 2.09
N ASP A 243 -26.65 3.06 2.44
CA ASP A 243 -26.98 4.47 2.77
C ASP A 243 -27.34 5.32 1.53
N ASN A 244 -27.00 4.86 0.31
CA ASN A 244 -27.35 5.57 -0.93
C ASN A 244 -28.73 5.19 -1.52
N GLU A 245 -29.39 4.13 -1.03
CA GLU A 245 -30.75 3.78 -1.48
C GLU A 245 -31.86 4.40 -0.61
N ALA A 246 -31.54 4.88 0.59
CA ALA A 246 -32.53 5.43 1.52
C ALA A 246 -33.03 6.85 1.18
N ASP A 247 -32.32 7.61 0.34
CA ASP A 247 -32.65 9.01 0.05
C ASP A 247 -33.44 9.25 -1.26
N PHE A 248 -33.77 8.19 -2.03
CA PHE A 248 -34.56 8.35 -3.27
C PHE A 248 -36.06 8.01 -3.14
N GLN A 249 -36.54 7.67 -1.94
CA GLN A 249 -37.95 7.37 -1.68
C GLN A 249 -38.57 8.38 -0.69
N SER A 250 -38.55 9.67 -1.01
CA SER A 250 -39.41 10.64 -0.30
C SER A 250 -39.92 11.82 -1.14
N ASN A 251 -40.00 11.69 -2.48
CA ASN A 251 -40.66 12.70 -3.31
C ASN A 251 -41.63 12.10 -4.34
N SER A 252 -42.74 11.57 -3.83
CA SER A 252 -44.02 11.53 -4.55
C SER A 252 -45.15 11.16 -3.61
N THR A 253 -45.73 12.16 -2.93
CA THR A 253 -47.18 12.31 -2.69
C THR A 253 -47.43 13.53 -1.78
N HIS A 254 -47.68 14.69 -2.38
CA HIS A 254 -48.95 15.43 -2.28
C HIS A 254 -48.94 16.71 -3.12
#